data_AF-A0A9D9GVU5-F1
#
_entry.id   AF-A0A9D9GVU5-F1
#
_cell.length_a   1.000
_cell.length_b   1.000
_cell.length_c   1.000
_cell.angle_alpha   90.00
_cell.angle_beta   90.00
_cell.angle_gamma   90.00
#
_symmetry.space_group_name_H-M   'P 1'
#
loop_
_entity.id
_entity.type
_entity.pdbx_description
1 polymer ?
#
loop_
_entity_poly.entity_id
_entity_poly.type
_entity_poly.pdbx_seq_one_letter_code
_entity_poly.pdbx_strand_id
1 'polypeptide(L)' 'NGQQRFLLYRFHIADPIHFETKFRMTLDNLGWTGPRYDDYTSCAYWYQTLPSAPLKPLPSDKEMIMK' A
#
# COMPACT_ATOMS: atom_id res chain seq x y z
N ASN A 1 -2.76 17.04 19.93
CA ASN A 1 -2.87 16.13 18.76
C ASN A 1 -2.43 16.84 17.49
N GLY A 2 -1.15 17.21 17.39
CA GLY A 2 -0.58 17.96 16.26
C GLY A 2 0.19 17.09 15.25
N GLN A 3 -0.01 15.77 15.25
CA GLN A 3 0.61 14.91 14.24
C GLN A 3 -0.05 15.16 12.89
N GLN A 4 0.77 15.60 11.94
CA GLN A 4 0.34 15.86 10.59
C GLN A 4 0.06 14.53 9.87
N ARG A 5 -1.14 14.38 9.34
CA ARG A 5 -1.50 13.25 8.48
C ARG A 5 -1.20 13.59 7.04
N PHE A 6 -0.61 12.66 6.32
CA PHE A 6 -0.30 12.80 4.91
C PHE A 6 -1.14 11.81 4.11
N LEU A 7 -1.69 12.28 2.99
CA LEU A 7 -2.29 11.43 1.98
C LEU A 7 -1.50 11.60 0.69
N LEU A 8 -1.02 10.48 0.18
CA LEU A 8 -0.16 10.39 -0.99
C LEU A 8 -0.80 9.41 -1.97
N TYR A 9 -0.66 9.68 -3.27
CA TYR A 9 -1.12 8.76 -4.30
C TYR A 9 -0.18 8.80 -5.50
N ARG A 10 -0.12 7.69 -6.22
CA ARG A 10 0.52 7.59 -7.53
C ARG A 10 -0.22 6.58 -8.39
N PHE A 11 -0.57 7.00 -9.59
CA PHE A 11 -1.16 6.13 -10.60
C PHE A 11 -0.14 5.88 -11.71
N HIS A 12 0.07 4.60 -12.02
CA HIS A 12 0.93 4.15 -13.11
C HIS A 12 0.12 3.97 -14.40
N ILE A 13 -0.45 5.06 -14.92
CA ILE A 13 -1.27 5.03 -16.14
C ILE A 13 -0.39 5.03 -17.39
N ALA A 14 0.52 6.01 -17.49
CA ALA A 14 1.45 6.13 -18.62
C ALA A 14 2.65 5.16 -18.48
N ASP A 15 2.98 4.77 -17.25
CA ASP A 15 4.13 3.93 -16.87
C ASP A 15 3.70 2.68 -16.08
N PRO A 16 2.84 1.79 -16.63
CA PRO A 16 2.36 0.61 -15.92
C PRO A 16 3.50 -0.34 -15.55
N ILE A 17 3.42 -0.88 -14.34
CA ILE A 17 4.37 -1.87 -13.83
C ILE A 17 3.90 -3.26 -14.26
N HIS A 18 4.56 -3.85 -15.24
CA HIS A 18 4.23 -5.18 -15.78
C HIS A 18 4.88 -6.30 -14.96
N PHE A 19 4.21 -7.45 -14.90
CA PHE A 19 4.74 -8.68 -14.31
C PHE A 19 4.15 -9.90 -15.03
N GLU A 20 4.92 -10.98 -15.12
CA GLU A 20 4.47 -12.23 -15.76
C GLU A 20 3.94 -13.26 -14.77
N THR A 21 4.62 -13.41 -13.62
CA THR A 21 4.34 -14.50 -12.67
C THR A 21 3.87 -14.01 -11.31
N LYS A 22 4.59 -13.06 -10.71
CA LYS A 22 4.27 -12.49 -9.41
C LYS A 22 4.76 -11.05 -9.30
N PHE A 23 4.04 -10.27 -8.51
CA PHE A 23 4.42 -8.91 -8.15
C PHE A 23 4.32 -8.73 -6.63
N ARG A 24 5.28 -8.03 -6.04
CA ARG A 24 5.26 -7.64 -4.63
C ARG A 24 5.79 -6.21 -4.53
N MET A 25 4.92 -5.31 -4.06
CA MET A 25 5.32 -3.97 -3.65
C MET A 25 5.65 -3.97 -2.15
N THR A 26 6.75 -3.32 -1.78
CA THR A 26 7.16 -3.15 -0.39
C THR A 26 7.46 -1.67 -0.15
N LEU A 27 6.95 -1.14 0.97
CA LEU A 27 7.25 0.20 1.43
C LEU A 27 8.01 0.08 2.75
N ASP A 28 9.19 0.68 2.81
CA ASP A 28 9.97 0.75 4.04
C ASP A 28 9.65 2.02 4.82
N ASN A 29 9.57 1.89 6.13
CA ASN A 29 9.35 3.01 7.04
C ASN A 29 10.70 3.62 7.44
N LEU A 30 11.34 4.35 6.51
CA LEU A 30 12.64 4.98 6.72
C LEU A 30 12.51 6.50 6.73
N GLY A 31 13.19 7.13 7.68
CA GLY A 31 13.40 8.57 7.77
C GLY A 31 14.85 8.95 7.45
N TRP A 32 15.08 10.26 7.35
CA TRP A 32 16.40 10.82 7.08
C TRP A 32 17.50 10.35 8.05
N THR A 33 17.15 10.12 9.32
CA THR A 33 18.12 9.76 10.38
C THR A 33 18.01 8.31 10.85
N GLY A 34 17.24 7.46 10.17
CA GLY A 34 17.02 6.08 10.58
C GLY A 34 15.57 5.60 10.43
N PRO A 35 15.22 4.42 10.98
CA PRO A 35 13.88 3.87 10.87
C PRO A 35 12.83 4.77 11.54
N ARG A 36 11.64 4.78 10.94
CA ARG A 36 10.45 5.46 11.45
C ARG A 36 9.40 4.41 11.81
N TYR A 37 8.44 4.83 12.63
CA TYR A 37 7.33 4.01 13.11
C TYR A 37 6.01 4.75 12.95
N ASP A 38 5.78 5.27 11.74
CA ASP A 38 4.50 5.85 11.34
C ASP A 38 3.43 4.77 11.14
N ASP A 39 2.18 5.15 11.40
CA ASP A 39 1.00 4.32 11.10
C ASP A 39 0.59 4.50 9.63
N TYR A 40 0.60 3.41 8.86
CA TYR A 40 0.32 3.44 7.43
C TYR A 40 -0.91 2.60 7.08
N THR A 41 -1.73 3.17 6.21
CA THR A 41 -2.75 2.43 5.46
C THR A 41 -2.52 2.69 3.99
N SER A 42 -2.60 1.64 3.17
CA SER A 42 -2.44 1.75 1.72
C SER A 42 -3.50 0.94 0.99
N CYS A 43 -3.78 1.33 -0.25
CA CYS A 43 -4.62 0.61 -1.17
C CYS A 43 -3.86 0.50 -2.50
N ALA A 44 -3.96 -0.65 -3.15
CA ALA A 44 -3.34 -0.90 -4.44
C ALA A 44 -4.40 -1.36 -5.45
N TYR A 45 -4.25 -0.89 -6.68
CA TYR A 45 -5.08 -1.28 -7.81
C TYR A 45 -4.18 -1.89 -8.88
N TRP A 46 -4.60 -3.02 -9.44
CA TRP A 46 -3.86 -3.69 -10.51
C TRP A 46 -4.80 -4.47 -11.42
N TYR A 47 -4.29 -4.82 -12.58
CA TYR A 47 -4.92 -5.75 -13.51
C TYR A 47 -4.10 -7.03 -13.56
N GLN A 48 -4.78 -8.16 -13.69
CA GLN A 48 -4.16 -9.46 -13.90
C GLN A 48 -5.10 -10.35 -14.72
N THR A 49 -4.53 -11.31 -15.44
CA THR A 49 -5.30 -12.34 -16.14
C THR A 49 -5.98 -13.27 -15.15
N LEU A 50 -7.19 -13.72 -15.46
CA LEU A 50 -7.95 -14.67 -14.66
C LEU A 50 -7.69 -16.13 -15.11
N PRO A 51 -7.83 -17.13 -14.22
CA PRO A 51 -8.25 -17.01 -12.82
C PRO A 51 -7.15 -16.49 -11.90
N SER A 52 -7.54 -15.75 -10.86
CA SER A 52 -6.63 -15.31 -9.82
C SER A 52 -6.87 -16.00 -8.49
N ALA A 53 -5.84 -16.04 -7.65
CA ALA A 53 -6.02 -16.41 -6.25
C ALA A 53 -7.06 -15.48 -5.57
N PRO A 54 -7.88 -16.00 -4.64
CA PRO A 54 -8.77 -15.17 -3.84
C PRO A 54 -8.01 -14.08 -3.11
N LEU A 55 -8.59 -12.89 -3.03
CA LEU A 55 -8.04 -11.81 -2.21
C LEU A 55 -8.19 -12.14 -0.74
N LYS A 56 -7.24 -11.67 0.07
CA LYS A 56 -7.37 -11.71 1.53
C LYS A 56 -8.56 -10.82 1.94
N PRO A 57 -9.30 -11.20 3.00
CA PRO A 57 -10.34 -10.33 3.54
C PRO A 57 -9.75 -9.00 3.99
N LEU A 58 -10.56 -7.95 3.90
CA LEU A 58 -10.18 -6.64 4.42
C LEU A 58 -10.11 -6.70 5.97
N PRO A 59 -9.23 -5.91 6.60
CA PRO A 59 -9.23 -5.73 8.04
C PRO A 59 -10.58 -5.16 8.54
N SER A 60 -10.86 -5.36 9.83
CA SER A 60 -12.04 -4.75 10.46
C SER A 60 -11.94 -3.21 10.53
N ASP A 61 -13.08 -2.56 10.73
CA ASP A 61 -13.17 -1.12 10.93
C ASP A 61 -12.20 -0.62 12.03
N LYS A 62 -12.19 -1.29 13.18
CA LYS A 62 -11.34 -0.95 14.33
C LYS A 62 -9.84 -1.08 14.02
N GLU A 63 -9.46 -2.01 13.17
CA GLU A 63 -8.06 -2.22 12.78
C GLU A 63 -7.57 -1.18 11.76
N MET A 64 -8.48 -0.54 11.01
CA MET A 64 -8.14 0.50 10.04
C MET A 64 -8.14 1.93 10.62
N ILE A 65 -8.51 2.11 11.88
CA ILE A 65 -8.45 3.43 12.54
C ILE A 65 -6.99 3.75 12.84
N MET A 66 -6.47 4.78 12.16
CA MET A 66 -5.13 5.32 12.43
C MET A 66 -5.03 5.80 13.88
N LYS A 67 -3.97 5.36 14.56
CA LYS A 67 -3.71 5.64 15.98
C LYS A 67 -3.13 7.03 16.23
#